data_AF-A0A9D7KJ20-F1
#
_entry.id   AF-A0A9D7KJ20-F1
#
_cell.length_a   1.000
_cell.length_b   1.000
_cell.length_c   1.000
_cell.angle_alpha   90.00
_cell.angle_beta   90.00
_cell.angle_gamma   90.00
#
_symmetry.space_group_name_H-M   'P 1'
#
loop_
_entity.id
_entity.type
_entity.pdbx_description
1 polymer ?
#
loop_
_entity_poly.entity_id
_entity_poly.type
_entity_poly.pdbx_seq_one_letter_code
_entity_poly.pdbx_strand_id
1 'polypeptide(L)'
;MFGNLITEALNKGIQMILQHYIAPFGEITSLSIDDSTKEIKATLLLSGELQTLDVHIFGYNFVKIEEKGYLTFVTVATSRDWINTLLKTIHIKELDEKRIEIPRAAAVILKILF
;
A
#
# COMPACT_ATOMS: atom_id res chain seq x y z
N MET A 1 16.83 -8.81 18.47
CA MET A 1 15.50 -9.47 18.57
C MET A 1 14.34 -8.49 18.33
N PHE A 2 14.25 -7.33 19.01
CA PHE A 2 13.13 -6.39 18.81
C PHE A 2 13.00 -5.80 17.40
N GLY A 3 14.11 -5.52 16.70
CA GLY A 3 14.06 -4.99 15.33
C GLY A 3 13.33 -5.91 14.34
N ASN A 4 13.58 -7.22 14.42
CA ASN A 4 12.93 -8.20 13.54
C ASN A 4 11.41 -8.25 13.75
N LEU A 5 10.94 -8.15 15.00
CA LEU A 5 9.51 -8.15 15.31
C LEU A 5 8.79 -6.93 14.73
N ILE A 6 9.42 -5.75 14.79
CA ILE A 6 8.87 -4.52 14.20
C ILE A 6 8.79 -4.65 12.67
N THR A 7 9.86 -5.17 12.04
CA THR A 7 9.89 -5.42 10.60
C THR A 7 8.84 -6.45 10.16
N GLU A 8 8.67 -7.53 10.91
CA GLU A 8 7.64 -8.54 10.63
C GLU A 8 6.22 -7.97 10.76
N ALA A 9 5.96 -7.19 11.82
CA ALA A 9 4.68 -6.53 12.04
C ALA A 9 4.36 -5.52 10.94
N LEU A 10 5.35 -4.73 10.53
CA LEU A 10 5.27 -3.80 9.40
C LEU A 10 4.91 -4.53 8.11
N ASN A 11 5.70 -5.55 7.75
CA ASN A 11 5.53 -6.29 6.50
C ASN A 11 4.14 -6.92 6.44
N LYS A 12 3.71 -7.56 7.52
CA LYS A 12 2.40 -8.19 7.62
C LYS A 12 1.26 -7.17 7.60
N GLY A 13 1.42 -6.03 8.26
CA GLY A 13 0.41 -4.98 8.27
C GLY A 13 0.23 -4.34 6.89
N ILE A 14 1.32 -4.03 6.17
CA ILE A 14 1.27 -3.55 4.78
C ILE A 14 0.60 -4.60 3.89
N GLN A 15 1.01 -5.86 4.01
CA GLN A 15 0.40 -6.95 3.23
C GLN A 15 -1.12 -7.01 3.46
N MET A 16 -1.59 -6.91 4.70
CA MET A 16 -3.02 -6.91 5.01
C MET A 16 -3.76 -5.67 4.48
N ILE A 17 -3.14 -4.49 4.53
CA ILE A 17 -3.71 -3.28 3.93
C ILE A 17 -3.90 -3.49 2.43
N LEU A 18 -2.83 -3.89 1.72
CA LEU A 18 -2.88 -4.07 0.26
C LEU A 18 -3.87 -5.17 -0.12
N GLN A 19 -3.87 -6.30 0.58
CA GLN A 19 -4.82 -7.39 0.33
C GLN A 19 -6.27 -6.93 0.49
N HIS A 20 -6.57 -6.12 1.52
CA HIS A 20 -7.92 -5.58 1.72
C HIS A 20 -8.39 -4.74 0.53
N TYR A 21 -7.53 -3.87 0.00
CA TYR A 21 -7.87 -2.98 -1.11
C TYR A 21 -7.83 -3.67 -2.48
N ILE A 22 -6.96 -4.67 -2.68
CA ILE A 22 -6.78 -5.34 -3.97
C ILE A 22 -7.72 -6.54 -4.16
N ALA A 23 -8.12 -7.24 -3.08
CA ALA A 23 -8.95 -8.45 -3.18
C ALA A 23 -10.22 -8.32 -4.05
N PRO A 24 -10.92 -7.16 -4.09
CA PRO A 24 -12.07 -7.00 -4.99
C PRO A 24 -11.71 -6.98 -6.49
N PHE A 25 -10.46 -6.68 -6.84
CA PHE A 25 -10.01 -6.45 -8.22
C PHE A 25 -9.11 -7.57 -8.75
N GLY A 26 -8.54 -8.40 -7.87
CA GLY A 26 -7.62 -9.46 -8.25
C GLY A 26 -6.74 -9.90 -7.08
N GLU A 27 -5.51 -10.31 -7.40
CA GLU A 27 -4.57 -10.84 -6.41
C GLU A 27 -3.19 -10.18 -6.51
N ILE A 28 -2.48 -10.18 -5.38
CA ILE A 28 -1.07 -9.75 -5.29
C ILE A 28 -0.22 -11.00 -5.46
N THR A 29 0.50 -11.11 -6.57
CA THR A 29 1.35 -12.27 -6.90
C THR A 29 2.77 -12.12 -6.37
N SER A 30 3.23 -10.88 -6.17
CA SER A 30 4.52 -10.55 -5.55
C SER A 30 4.39 -9.28 -4.72
N LEU A 31 5.08 -9.25 -3.58
CA LEU A 31 5.14 -8.09 -2.70
C LEU A 31 6.55 -7.96 -2.13
N SER A 32 7.15 -6.79 -2.29
CA SER A 32 8.42 -6.40 -1.70
C SER A 32 8.24 -5.07 -0.97
N ILE A 33 8.71 -5.02 0.27
CA ILE A 33 8.63 -3.85 1.14
C ILE A 33 10.04 -3.54 1.60
N ASP A 34 10.47 -2.31 1.36
CA ASP A 34 11.77 -1.81 1.80
C ASP A 34 11.56 -0.60 2.70
N ASP A 35 11.71 -0.82 4.00
CA ASP A 35 11.54 0.22 5.02
C ASP A 35 12.71 1.21 5.08
N SER A 36 13.86 0.86 4.51
CA SER A 36 15.03 1.75 4.44
C SER A 36 14.84 2.85 3.39
N THR A 37 14.20 2.50 2.26
CA THR A 37 13.88 3.43 1.17
C THR A 37 12.43 3.92 1.21
N LYS A 38 11.61 3.36 2.11
CA LYS A 38 10.15 3.61 2.21
C LYS A 38 9.43 3.31 0.89
N GLU A 39 9.77 2.18 0.28
CA GLU A 39 9.19 1.72 -0.99
C GLU A 39 8.36 0.44 -0.80
N ILE A 40 7.25 0.36 -1.53
CA ILE A 40 6.47 -0.87 -1.69
C ILE A 40 6.38 -1.17 -3.18
N LYS A 41 6.78 -2.38 -3.57
CA LYS A 41 6.65 -2.91 -4.92
C LYS A 41 5.71 -4.09 -4.89
N ALA A 42 4.66 -4.04 -5.69
CA ALA A 42 3.68 -5.11 -5.79
C ALA A 42 3.45 -5.47 -7.26
N THR A 43 3.36 -6.76 -7.54
CA THR A 43 2.89 -7.27 -8.83
C THR A 43 1.48 -7.81 -8.62
N LEU A 44 0.55 -7.33 -9.44
CA LEU A 44 -0.87 -7.64 -9.34
C LEU A 44 -1.30 -8.46 -10.56
N LEU A 45 -2.10 -9.50 -10.35
CA LEU A 45 -2.88 -10.14 -11.41
C LEU A 45 -4.33 -9.71 -11.23
N LEU A 46 -4.80 -8.82 -12.10
CA LEU A 46 -6.15 -8.28 -12.04
C LEU A 46 -7.14 -9.22 -12.73
N SER A 47 -8.37 -9.26 -12.23
CA SER A 47 -9.43 -10.12 -12.76
C SER A 47 -9.79 -9.71 -14.19
N GLY A 48 -9.73 -10.66 -15.12
CA GLY A 48 -9.98 -10.42 -16.54
C GLY A 48 -8.75 -9.97 -17.35
N GLU A 49 -7.63 -9.70 -16.69
CA GLU A 49 -6.38 -9.33 -17.36
C GLU A 49 -5.49 -10.56 -17.58
N LEU A 50 -4.81 -10.59 -18.73
CA LEU A 50 -3.84 -11.66 -19.06
C LEU A 50 -2.43 -11.35 -18.56
N GLN A 51 -2.13 -10.07 -18.36
CA GLN A 51 -0.82 -9.59 -17.98
C GLN A 51 -0.87 -8.97 -16.60
N THR A 52 0.23 -9.08 -15.87
CA THR A 52 0.36 -8.44 -14.57
C THR A 52 0.47 -6.91 -14.69
N LEU A 53 0.14 -6.26 -13.59
CA LEU A 53 0.38 -4.84 -13.35
C LEU A 53 1.41 -4.71 -12.23
N ASP A 54 2.54 -4.07 -12.51
CA ASP A 54 3.49 -3.72 -11.46
C ASP A 54 3.11 -2.36 -10.90
N VAL A 55 3.11 -2.24 -9.58
CA VAL A 55 2.78 -1.04 -8.84
C VAL A 55 3.93 -0.73 -7.89
N HIS A 56 4.33 0.53 -7.86
CA HIS A 56 5.39 1.05 -7.00
C HIS A 56 4.86 2.24 -6.21
N ILE A 57 4.79 2.10 -4.90
CA ILE A 57 4.43 3.15 -3.96
C ILE A 57 5.71 3.69 -3.33
N PHE A 58 5.90 4.99 -3.38
CA PHE A 58 7.11 5.67 -2.90
C PHE A 58 6.82 6.52 -1.66
N GLY A 59 7.78 6.53 -0.73
CA GLY A 59 7.75 7.37 0.46
C GLY A 59 6.57 7.04 1.37
N TYR A 60 6.29 5.76 1.57
CA TYR A 60 5.18 5.37 2.45
C TYR A 60 5.48 5.72 3.90
N ASN A 61 4.44 6.05 4.67
CA ASN A 61 4.54 6.26 6.12
C ASN A 61 3.20 5.96 6.80
N PHE A 62 3.21 5.82 8.13
CA PHE A 62 2.01 5.61 8.93
C PHE A 62 1.73 6.81 9.82
N VAL A 63 0.48 7.26 9.86
CA VAL A 63 0.05 8.36 10.73
C VAL A 63 -1.24 7.98 11.44
N LYS A 64 -1.38 8.40 12.70
CA LYS A 64 -2.65 8.36 13.42
C LYS A 64 -3.27 9.74 13.40
N ILE A 65 -4.52 9.82 12.92
CA ILE A 65 -5.31 11.05 12.92
C ILE A 65 -6.59 10.74 13.68
N GLU A 66 -6.79 11.44 14.79
CA GLU A 66 -7.85 11.14 15.77
C GLU A 66 -7.75 9.68 16.25
N GLU A 67 -8.74 8.85 15.93
CA GLU A 67 -8.79 7.43 16.28
C GLU A 67 -8.55 6.49 15.10
N LYS A 68 -8.14 7.03 13.94
CA LYS A 68 -7.93 6.26 12.71
C LYS A 68 -6.45 6.27 12.31
N GLY A 69 -5.96 5.10 11.92
CA GLY A 69 -4.64 4.95 11.31
C GLY A 69 -4.72 5.11 9.80
N TYR A 70 -3.70 5.72 9.20
CA TYR A 70 -3.59 5.92 7.76
C TYR A 70 -2.22 5.48 7.26
N LEU A 71 -2.20 4.82 6.09
CA LEU A 71 -1.01 4.68 5.27
C LEU A 71 -0.95 5.89 4.34
N THR A 72 0.12 6.66 4.43
CA THR A 72 0.41 7.82 3.57
C THR A 72 1.48 7.45 2.56
N PHE A 73 1.56 8.20 1.45
CA PHE A 73 2.57 8.00 0.41
C PHE A 73 2.93 9.31 -0.28
N VAL A 74 4.06 9.36 -0.98
CA VAL A 74 4.45 10.54 -1.78
C VAL A 74 3.87 10.44 -3.19
N THR A 75 3.99 9.28 -3.81
CA THR A 75 3.47 9.01 -5.16
C THR A 75 3.31 7.51 -5.40
N VAL A 76 2.49 7.18 -6.40
CA VAL A 76 2.33 5.83 -6.92
C VAL A 76 2.69 5.85 -8.41
N ALA A 77 3.40 4.84 -8.87
CA ALA A 77 3.67 4.59 -10.28
C ALA A 77 3.31 3.14 -10.61
N THR A 78 3.07 2.87 -11.88
CA THR A 78 2.72 1.55 -12.39
C THR A 78 3.46 1.24 -13.68
N SER A 79 3.49 -0.03 -14.09
CA SER A 79 4.07 -0.44 -15.38
C SER A 79 3.22 -0.04 -16.61
N ARG A 80 2.05 0.57 -16.42
CA ARG A 80 1.14 0.99 -17.51
C ARG A 80 1.05 2.51 -17.57
N ASP A 81 1.53 3.10 -18.65
CA ASP A 81 1.59 4.56 -18.82
C ASP A 81 0.23 5.26 -18.76
N TRP A 82 -0.81 4.61 -19.29
CA TRP A 82 -2.16 5.18 -19.25
C TRP A 82 -2.70 5.26 -17.81
N ILE A 83 -2.36 4.31 -16.94
CA ILE A 83 -2.73 4.35 -15.52
C ILE A 83 -1.96 5.47 -14.82
N ASN A 84 -0.66 5.59 -15.10
CA ASN A 84 0.15 6.70 -14.56
C ASN A 84 -0.40 8.07 -14.96
N THR A 85 -0.95 8.17 -16.17
CA THR A 85 -1.62 9.39 -16.64
C THR A 85 -2.94 9.59 -15.90
N LEU A 86 -3.75 8.55 -15.76
CA LEU A 86 -5.03 8.59 -15.04
C LEU A 86 -4.85 9.01 -13.57
N LEU A 87 -3.88 8.46 -12.86
CA LEU A 87 -3.58 8.79 -11.46
C LEU A 87 -3.21 10.27 -11.26
N LYS A 88 -2.74 10.96 -12.30
CA LYS A 88 -2.38 12.39 -12.26
C LYS A 88 -3.55 13.31 -12.64
N THR A 89 -4.58 12.77 -13.29
CA THR A 89 -5.69 13.57 -13.83
C THR A 89 -6.99 13.37 -13.07
N ILE A 90 -7.14 12.26 -12.34
CA ILE A 90 -8.34 11.98 -11.56
C ILE A 90 -8.23 12.62 -10.17
N HIS A 91 -9.32 13.26 -9.74
CA HIS A 91 -9.46 13.81 -8.39
C HIS A 91 -10.30 12.86 -7.54
N ILE A 92 -9.61 11.98 -6.83
CA ILE A 92 -10.21 11.15 -5.79
C ILE A 92 -9.47 11.44 -4.48
N LYS A 93 -10.24 11.45 -3.40
CA LYS A 93 -9.80 11.90 -2.07
C LYS A 93 -8.48 11.24 -1.65
N GLU A 94 -8.35 9.93 -1.84
CA GLU A 94 -7.17 9.16 -1.42
C GLU A 94 -5.89 9.57 -2.15
N LEU A 95 -6.00 9.95 -3.44
CA LEU A 95 -4.87 10.42 -4.24
C LEU A 95 -4.55 11.89 -3.96
N ASP A 96 -5.59 12.72 -3.76
CA ASP A 96 -5.43 14.13 -3.43
C ASP A 96 -4.81 14.30 -2.02
N GLU A 97 -5.31 13.55 -1.04
CA GLU A 97 -4.81 13.55 0.34
C GLU A 97 -3.58 12.64 0.53
N LYS A 98 -3.22 11.86 -0.50
CA LYS A 98 -2.12 10.89 -0.52
C LYS A 98 -2.11 9.94 0.68
N ARG A 99 -3.29 9.45 1.04
CA ARG A 99 -3.49 8.56 2.19
C ARG A 99 -4.65 7.61 1.98
N ILE A 100 -4.51 6.41 2.52
CA ILE A 100 -5.57 5.40 2.60
C ILE A 100 -5.77 5.00 4.06
N GLU A 101 -7.02 4.72 4.44
CA GLU A 101 -7.35 4.30 5.80
C GLU A 101 -6.83 2.87 6.06
N ILE A 102 -6.25 2.63 7.23
CA ILE A 102 -5.78 1.30 7.60
C ILE A 102 -7.00 0.47 8.03
N PRO A 103 -7.28 -0.67 7.37
CA PRO A 103 -8.37 -1.54 7.77
C PRO A 103 -8.18 -2.03 9.21
N ARG A 104 -9.27 -2.16 9.96
CA ARG A 104 -9.23 -2.54 11.39
C ARG A 104 -8.38 -3.79 11.67
N ALA A 105 -8.43 -4.79 10.78
CA ALA A 105 -7.64 -6.01 10.90
C ALA A 105 -6.12 -5.75 10.86
N ALA A 106 -5.67 -4.85 9.99
CA ALA A 106 -4.27 -4.45 9.90
C ALA A 106 -3.87 -3.50 11.04
N ALA A 107 -4.79 -2.63 11.48
CA ALA A 107 -4.54 -1.66 12.55
C ALA A 107 -4.13 -2.35 13.87
N VAL A 108 -4.67 -3.54 14.17
CA VAL A 108 -4.29 -4.32 15.37
C VAL A 108 -2.81 -4.71 15.36
N ILE A 109 -2.29 -5.10 14.20
CA ILE A 109 -0.88 -5.50 14.04
C ILE A 109 0.04 -4.28 14.08
N LEU A 110 -0.41 -3.18 13.47
CA LEU A 110 0.38 -1.96 13.33
C LEU A 110 0.36 -1.05 14.58
N LYS A 111 -0.36 -1.41 15.65
CA LYS A 111 -0.39 -0.64 16.93
C LYS A 111 0.98 -0.35 17.55
N ILE A 112 2.00 -1.13 17.20
CA ILE A 112 3.36 -0.92 17.70
C ILE A 112 4.11 0.18 16.93
N LEU A 113 3.58 0.61 15.78
CA LEU A 113 4.21 1.59 14.89
C LEU A 113 3.65 3.01 15.06
N PHE A 114 2.49 3.18 15.69
CA PHE A 114 1.85 4.48 15.95
C PHE A 114 0.90 4.46 17.15
#